data_AF-B7VPC9-F1
#
_entry.id   AF-B7VPC9-F1
#
_cell.length_a   1.000
_cell.length_b   1.000
_cell.length_c   1.000
_cell.angle_alpha   90.00
_cell.angle_beta   90.00
_cell.angle_gamma   90.00
#
_symmetry.space_group_name_H-M   'P 1'
#
loop_
_entity.id
_entity.type
_entity.pdbx_description
1 polymer ?
#
loop_
_entity_poly.entity_id
_entity_poly.type
_entity_poly.pdbx_seq_one_letter_code
_entity_poly.pdbx_strand_id
1 'polypeptide(L)'
;MFRYIQRRRIKKVIKSLSAKLVKAYGSSDFFSIGQVETSSCELSKRQQLVALALFSDPQDLAAEIAPAIQLLRNDVSNDFFGGEEYNARDVLNLLGGGGWKGGRMDDDMSNRFGMHSRY
;
A
#
# COMPACT_ATOMS: atom_id res chain seq x y z
N MET A 1 5.99 16.77 -7.17
CA MET A 1 5.68 16.72 -5.71
C MET A 1 4.65 15.64 -5.36
N PHE A 2 3.60 15.41 -6.15
CA PHE A 2 2.57 14.38 -5.90
C PHE A 2 3.09 12.94 -5.78
N ARG A 3 4.00 12.51 -6.67
CA ARG A 3 4.57 11.14 -6.64
C ARG A 3 5.29 10.80 -5.33
N TYR A 4 5.97 11.77 -4.71
CA TYR A 4 6.66 11.55 -3.43
C TYR A 4 5.68 11.20 -2.30
N ILE A 5 4.55 11.89 -2.23
CA ILE A 5 3.49 11.66 -1.24
C ILE A 5 2.80 10.31 -1.49
N GLN A 6 2.53 9.99 -2.76
CA GLN A 6 1.95 8.71 -3.16
C GLN A 6 2.87 7.53 -2.81
N ARG A 7 4.16 7.62 -3.13
CA ARG A 7 5.17 6.62 -2.78
C ARG A 7 5.26 6.42 -1.26
N ARG A 8 5.24 7.49 -0.47
CA ARG A 8 5.18 7.40 1.01
C ARG A 8 3.92 6.68 1.49
N ARG A 9 2.76 6.96 0.89
CA ARG A 9 1.49 6.29 1.23
C ARG A 9 1.54 4.80 0.92
N ILE A 10 2.05 4.41 -0.26
CA ILE A 10 2.22 3.01 -0.66
C ILE A 10 3.12 2.28 0.35
N LYS A 11 4.29 2.87 0.69
CA LYS A 11 5.17 2.31 1.72
C LYS A 11 4.48 2.12 3.08
N LYS A 12 3.60 3.05 3.47
CA LYS A 12 2.83 2.96 4.72
C LYS A 12 1.89 1.76 4.68
N VAL A 13 1.16 1.58 3.57
CA VAL A 13 0.23 0.45 3.37
C VAL A 13 0.96 -0.89 3.40
N ILE A 14 2.08 -1.01 2.68
CA ILE A 14 2.93 -2.22 2.69
C ILE A 14 3.33 -2.55 4.13
N LYS A 15 3.91 -1.58 4.86
CA LYS A 15 4.34 -1.80 6.25
C LYS A 15 3.20 -2.25 7.18
N SER A 16 2.02 -1.64 7.06
CA SER A 16 0.89 -1.96 7.94
C SER A 16 0.21 -3.29 7.62
N LEU A 17 0.09 -3.62 6.33
CA LEU A 17 -0.69 -4.77 5.89
C LEU A 17 0.13 -6.04 5.74
N SER A 18 1.39 -5.96 5.28
CA SER A 18 2.19 -7.17 5.05
C SER A 18 2.30 -8.05 6.30
N ALA A 19 2.56 -7.45 7.47
CA ALA A 19 2.63 -8.21 8.72
C ALA A 19 1.28 -8.79 9.14
N LYS A 20 0.18 -8.05 8.93
CA LYS A 20 -1.19 -8.51 9.23
C LYS A 20 -1.59 -9.67 8.32
N LEU A 21 -1.37 -9.55 7.02
CA LEU A 21 -1.71 -10.55 6.00
C LEU A 21 -0.92 -11.84 6.18
N VAL A 22 0.40 -11.73 6.36
CA VAL A 22 1.25 -12.92 6.62
C VAL A 22 0.83 -13.64 7.90
N LYS A 23 0.49 -12.90 8.96
CA LYS A 23 0.04 -13.51 10.22
C LYS A 23 -1.33 -14.18 10.11
N ALA A 24 -2.26 -13.60 9.35
CA ALA A 24 -3.64 -14.07 9.25
C ALA A 24 -3.83 -15.20 8.22
N TYR A 25 -3.11 -15.12 7.09
CA TYR A 25 -3.36 -15.97 5.91
C TYR A 25 -2.10 -16.67 5.38
N GLY A 26 -0.92 -16.33 5.89
CA GLY A 26 0.36 -16.85 5.40
C GLY A 26 0.91 -16.10 4.18
N SER A 27 1.99 -16.62 3.60
CA SER A 27 2.57 -16.10 2.35
C SER A 27 1.79 -16.66 1.17
N SER A 28 1.24 -15.79 0.33
CA SER A 28 0.57 -16.15 -0.91
C SER A 28 1.01 -15.22 -2.04
N ASP A 29 0.95 -15.71 -3.27
CA ASP A 29 1.25 -14.91 -4.46
C ASP A 29 0.14 -13.87 -4.72
N PHE A 30 -1.10 -14.17 -4.30
CA PHE A 30 -2.24 -13.25 -4.30
C PHE A 30 -3.14 -13.50 -3.08
N PHE A 31 -3.80 -12.44 -2.61
CA PHE A 31 -4.83 -12.50 -1.57
C PHE A 31 -6.20 -12.19 -2.17
N SER A 32 -7.26 -12.80 -1.64
CA SER A 32 -8.61 -12.50 -2.11
C SER A 32 -9.03 -11.09 -1.72
N ILE A 33 -9.93 -10.48 -2.50
CA ILE A 33 -10.42 -9.13 -2.23
C ILE A 33 -10.97 -9.02 -0.80
N GLY A 34 -11.76 -10.00 -0.36
CA GLY A 34 -12.29 -10.02 1.01
C GLY A 34 -11.20 -10.07 2.09
N GLN A 35 -10.10 -10.81 1.88
CA GLN A 35 -8.98 -10.85 2.82
C GLN A 35 -8.28 -9.49 2.92
N VAL A 36 -8.08 -8.83 1.77
CA VAL A 36 -7.44 -7.51 1.70
C VAL A 36 -8.33 -6.44 2.32
N GLU A 37 -9.63 -6.43 2.01
CA GLU A 37 -10.61 -5.49 2.58
C GLU A 37 -10.75 -5.65 4.09
N THR A 38 -10.87 -6.89 4.59
CA THR A 38 -10.94 -7.16 6.03
C THR A 38 -9.69 -6.68 6.75
N SER A 39 -8.51 -6.88 6.15
CA SER A 39 -7.24 -6.47 6.75
C SER A 39 -6.99 -4.96 6.68
N SER A 40 -7.63 -4.28 5.72
CA SER A 40 -7.48 -2.84 5.44
C SER A 40 -8.67 -1.99 5.90
N CYS A 41 -9.62 -2.56 6.64
CA CYS A 41 -10.83 -1.87 7.10
C CYS A 41 -10.54 -0.61 7.94
N GLU A 42 -9.43 -0.61 8.70
CA GLU A 42 -8.97 0.53 9.51
C GLU A 42 -8.29 1.64 8.68
N LEU A 43 -8.00 1.39 7.39
CA LEU A 43 -7.33 2.34 6.51
C LEU A 43 -8.32 3.25 5.79
N SER A 44 -7.85 4.43 5.34
CA SER A 44 -8.68 5.30 4.51
C SER A 44 -9.03 4.64 3.17
N LYS A 45 -10.16 5.03 2.54
CA LYS A 45 -10.59 4.50 1.23
C LYS A 45 -9.48 4.53 0.17
N ARG A 46 -8.67 5.59 0.15
CA ARG A 46 -7.52 5.70 -0.77
C ARG A 46 -6.42 4.68 -0.49
N GLN A 47 -6.19 4.34 0.78
CA GLN A 47 -5.22 3.33 1.18
C GLN A 47 -5.74 1.90 0.96
N GLN A 48 -7.06 1.68 1.08
CA GLN A 48 -7.69 0.42 0.71
C GLN A 48 -7.53 0.13 -0.79
N LEU A 49 -7.71 1.13 -1.66
CA LEU A 49 -7.43 0.98 -3.10
C LEU A 49 -5.97 0.63 -3.38
N VAL A 50 -5.04 1.25 -2.65
CA VAL A 50 -3.61 0.88 -2.74
C VAL A 50 -3.36 -0.54 -2.23
N ALA A 51 -4.06 -0.97 -1.19
CA ALA A 51 -3.95 -2.33 -0.67
C ALA A 51 -4.40 -3.37 -1.69
N LEU A 52 -5.53 -3.14 -2.36
CA LEU A 52 -6.00 -3.98 -3.46
C LEU A 52 -4.95 -4.03 -4.57
N ALA A 53 -4.44 -2.87 -5.02
CA ALA A 53 -3.40 -2.82 -6.04
C ALA A 53 -2.12 -3.59 -5.68
N LEU A 54 -1.78 -3.70 -4.40
CA LEU A 54 -0.56 -4.36 -3.93
C LEU A 54 -0.73 -5.88 -3.74
N PHE A 55 -1.88 -6.31 -3.22
CA PHE A 55 -2.03 -7.66 -2.66
C PHE A 55 -3.08 -8.52 -3.37
N SER A 56 -4.02 -7.94 -4.12
CA SER A 56 -5.03 -8.72 -4.82
C SER A 56 -4.62 -9.08 -6.24
N ASP A 57 -5.25 -10.13 -6.78
CA ASP A 57 -5.16 -10.46 -8.20
C ASP A 57 -5.85 -9.36 -9.02
N PRO A 58 -5.19 -8.77 -10.04
CA PRO A 58 -5.83 -7.82 -10.93
C PRO A 58 -7.02 -8.40 -11.74
N GLN A 59 -7.09 -9.72 -11.92
CA GLN A 59 -8.17 -10.38 -12.68
C GLN A 59 -9.47 -10.48 -11.89
N ASP A 60 -9.40 -10.51 -10.56
CA ASP A 60 -10.56 -10.64 -9.67
C ASP A 60 -11.25 -9.29 -9.38
N LEU A 61 -10.70 -8.18 -9.87
CA LEU A 61 -11.18 -6.83 -9.57
C LEU A 61 -12.47 -6.48 -10.32
N ALA A 62 -13.37 -5.80 -9.61
CA ALA A 62 -14.58 -5.23 -10.22
C ALA A 62 -14.22 -4.27 -11.37
N ALA A 63 -14.93 -4.41 -12.50
CA ALA A 63 -14.67 -3.67 -13.73
C ALA A 63 -14.65 -2.13 -13.55
N GLU A 64 -15.42 -1.61 -12.59
CA GLU A 64 -15.48 -0.18 -12.29
C GLU A 64 -14.20 0.36 -11.64
N ILE A 65 -13.50 -0.47 -10.87
CA ILE A 65 -12.32 -0.07 -10.08
C ILE A 65 -11.02 -0.54 -10.75
N ALA A 66 -11.12 -1.53 -11.63
CA ALA A 66 -10.03 -2.07 -12.44
C ALA A 66 -9.12 -1.00 -13.09
N PRO A 67 -9.62 0.05 -13.79
CA PRO A 67 -8.73 1.02 -14.43
C PRO A 67 -7.92 1.86 -13.43
N ALA A 68 -8.54 2.25 -12.30
CA ALA A 68 -7.87 3.01 -11.26
C ALA A 68 -6.79 2.17 -10.55
N ILE A 69 -7.07 0.89 -10.32
CA ILE A 69 -6.11 -0.04 -9.72
C ILE A 69 -4.98 -0.34 -10.69
N GLN A 70 -5.25 -0.51 -11.99
CA GLN A 70 -4.21 -0.75 -12.98
C GLN A 70 -3.21 0.41 -13.08
N LEU A 71 -3.69 1.66 -13.01
CA LEU A 71 -2.81 2.83 -12.90
C LEU A 71 -1.93 2.79 -11.64
N LEU A 72 -2.53 2.45 -10.49
CA LEU A 72 -1.77 2.29 -9.24
C LEU A 72 -0.75 1.16 -9.32
N ARG A 73 -1.08 0.03 -9.98
CA ARG A 73 -0.15 -1.07 -10.20
C ARG A 73 1.02 -0.65 -11.08
N ASN A 74 0.76 0.10 -12.16
CA ASN A 74 1.82 0.65 -13.00
C ASN A 74 2.73 1.60 -12.21
N ASP A 75 2.16 2.47 -11.36
CA ASP A 75 2.94 3.36 -10.50
C ASP A 75 3.82 2.57 -9.51
N VAL A 76 3.28 1.51 -8.89
CA VAL A 76 4.02 0.64 -7.97
C VAL A 76 5.13 -0.11 -8.70
N SER A 77 4.83 -0.71 -9.84
CA SER A 77 5.79 -1.43 -10.69
C SER A 77 6.98 -0.54 -11.03
N ASN A 78 6.73 0.68 -11.51
CA ASN A 78 7.79 1.63 -11.83
C ASN A 78 8.60 2.09 -10.59
N ASP A 79 7.94 2.33 -9.46
CA ASP A 79 8.58 2.90 -8.26
C ASP A 79 9.38 1.89 -7.41
N PHE A 80 9.03 0.61 -7.49
CA PHE A 80 9.53 -0.45 -6.60
C PHE A 80 10.13 -1.66 -7.33
N PHE A 81 9.71 -1.93 -8.57
CA PHE A 81 10.08 -3.13 -9.32
C PHE A 81 10.68 -2.82 -10.71
N GLY A 82 11.08 -1.57 -10.96
CA GLY A 82 11.75 -1.18 -12.21
C GLY A 82 10.87 -1.27 -13.47
N GLY A 83 9.54 -1.36 -13.32
CA GLY A 83 8.61 -1.52 -14.44
C GLY A 83 8.20 -2.98 -14.72
N GLU A 84 8.68 -3.93 -13.92
CA GLU A 84 8.29 -5.34 -14.03
C GLU A 84 6.95 -5.64 -13.35
N GLU A 85 6.29 -6.72 -13.79
CA GLU A 85 5.13 -7.26 -13.09
C GLU A 85 5.54 -7.77 -11.70
N TYR A 86 4.66 -7.59 -10.73
CA TYR A 86 4.89 -8.01 -9.36
C TYR A 86 3.65 -8.72 -8.81
N ASN A 87 3.90 -9.63 -7.87
CA ASN A 87 2.85 -10.31 -7.10
C ASN A 87 2.88 -9.88 -5.62
N ALA A 88 1.93 -10.37 -4.83
CA ALA A 88 1.86 -10.04 -3.42
C ALA A 88 3.10 -10.52 -2.65
N ARG A 89 3.68 -11.65 -3.05
CA ARG A 89 4.89 -12.22 -2.45
C ARG A 89 6.12 -11.34 -2.66
N ASP A 90 6.27 -10.73 -3.84
CA ASP A 90 7.32 -9.75 -4.12
C ASP A 90 7.17 -8.53 -3.22
N VAL A 91 5.94 -8.06 -3.03
CA VAL A 91 5.62 -6.96 -2.10
C VAL A 91 5.94 -7.34 -0.65
N LEU A 92 5.70 -8.58 -0.24
CA LEU A 92 6.10 -9.07 1.10
C LEU A 92 7.62 -9.12 1.24
N ASN A 93 8.34 -9.55 0.20
CA ASN A 93 9.80 -9.64 0.17
C ASN A 93 10.48 -8.26 0.20
N LEU A 94 9.81 -7.19 -0.25
CA LEU A 94 10.31 -5.81 -0.12
C LEU A 94 10.66 -5.45 1.34
N LEU A 95 9.97 -6.03 2.33
CA LEU A 95 10.22 -5.77 3.75
C LEU A 95 11.42 -6.56 4.30
N GLY A 96 11.77 -7.68 3.70
CA GLY A 96 12.87 -8.56 4.13
C GLY A 96 14.24 -8.10 3.64
N GLY A 97 14.29 -7.35 2.53
CA GLY A 97 15.54 -6.77 2.02
C GLY A 97 16.05 -5.66 2.96
N GLY A 98 17.26 -5.83 3.51
CA GLY A 98 17.89 -4.91 4.49
C GLY A 98 18.02 -3.43 4.08
N GLY A 99 17.60 -3.06 2.86
CA GLY A 99 17.50 -1.68 2.39
C GLY A 99 16.14 -1.00 2.61
N TRP A 100 15.10 -1.71 3.09
CA TRP A 100 13.78 -1.11 3.33
C TRP A 100 13.76 -0.27 4.60
N LYS A 101 14.26 0.98 4.50
CA LYS A 101 13.89 2.05 5.43
C LYS A 101 12.43 2.41 5.16
N GLY A 102 11.53 1.64 5.78
CA GLY A 102 10.11 1.93 5.82
C GLY A 102 9.94 3.41 6.12
N GLY A 103 9.23 4.11 5.22
CA GLY A 103 9.07 5.55 5.33
C GLY A 103 8.66 5.90 6.76
N ARG A 104 9.38 6.85 7.38
CA ARG A 104 9.04 7.41 8.69
C ARG A 104 7.52 7.63 8.73
N MET A 105 6.87 7.09 9.75
CA MET A 105 5.50 7.45 10.11
C MET A 105 5.53 8.89 10.65
N ASP A 106 5.75 9.86 9.76
CA ASP A 106 5.48 11.25 10.10
C ASP A 106 3.98 11.47 9.82
N ASP A 107 3.13 10.93 10.70
CA ASP A 107 1.79 11.48 10.95
C ASP A 107 1.90 12.84 11.70
N ASP A 108 3.09 13.43 11.73
CA ASP A 108 3.42 14.71 12.35
C ASP A 108 3.04 15.92 11.49
N MET A 109 2.45 15.71 10.29
CA MET A 109 1.76 16.80 9.57
C MET A 109 0.42 17.18 10.21
N SER A 110 -0.11 16.38 11.15
CA SER A 110 -1.26 16.77 11.97
C SER A 110 -0.87 17.66 13.16
N ASN A 111 0.40 17.75 13.53
CA ASN A 111 0.85 18.56 14.68
C ASN A 111 1.46 19.92 14.31
N ARG A 112 1.70 20.22 13.02
CA ARG A 112 2.36 21.46 12.60
C ARG A 112 1.45 22.63 12.22
N PHE A 113 0.13 22.43 12.14
CA PHE A 113 -0.80 23.48 11.70
C PHE A 113 -1.84 23.91 12.75
N GLY A 114 -1.58 23.75 14.06
CA GLY A 114 -2.55 24.14 15.08
C GLY A 114 -2.02 24.76 16.38
N MET A 115 -0.70 24.91 16.57
CA MET A 115 -0.13 25.57 17.76
C MET A 115 0.52 26.91 17.41
N HIS A 116 -0.31 27.89 17.06
CA HIS A 116 -0.05 29.33 17.21
C HIS A 116 -1.43 30.00 17.28
N SER A 117 -1.75 30.99 18.11
CA SER A 117 -1.22 31.58 19.33
C SER A 117 -2.19 32.74 19.63
N ARG A 118 -2.69 32.85 20.86
CA ARG A 118 -3.12 34.10 21.54
C ARG A 118 -4.25 34.94 20.89
N TYR A 119 -5.41 34.93 21.54
CA TYR A 119 -5.99 36.13 22.17
C TYR A 119 -6.61 35.74 23.51
#